data_AF-A0A8S4SQF9-F1
#
_entry.id   AF-A0A8S4SQF9-F1
#
_cell.length_a   1.000
_cell.length_b   1.000
_cell.length_c   1.000
_cell.angle_alpha   90.00
_cell.angle_beta   90.00
_cell.angle_gamma   90.00
#
_symmetry.space_group_name_H-M   'P 1'
#
loop_
_entity.id
_entity.type
_entity.pdbx_description
1 polymer ?
#
loop_
_entity_poly.entity_id
_entity_poly.type
_entity_poly.pdbx_seq_one_letter_code
_entity_poly.pdbx_strand_id
1 'polypeptide(L)'
;MLRIPWTAHRTNASILRQLKINRRLSAACLQRILEYFGHIARRDGDNLEKIVVTTKWKRSLIRWSDQIRTALNTKVHIDLQVAKSRVNWPKIVPKFDSGHDPQQ
;
A
#
# COMPACT_ATOMS: atom_id res chain seq x y z
N MET A 1 -12.58 3.78 -22.92
CA MET A 1 -13.49 4.34 -21.90
C MET A 1 -14.72 3.46 -21.83
N LEU A 2 -15.15 2.97 -20.65
CA LEU A 2 -16.38 2.18 -20.56
C LEU A 2 -17.57 3.10 -20.83
N ARG A 3 -18.31 2.84 -21.91
CA ARG A 3 -19.58 3.53 -22.23
C ARG A 3 -20.71 3.01 -21.35
N ILE A 4 -20.61 3.21 -20.04
CA ILE A 4 -21.67 2.85 -19.09
C ILE A 4 -22.63 4.05 -18.98
N PRO A 5 -23.91 3.90 -19.33
CA PRO A 5 -24.89 4.98 -19.15
C PRO A 5 -25.12 5.23 -17.66
N TRP A 6 -25.37 6.49 -17.28
CA TRP A 6 -25.53 6.90 -15.88
C TRP A 6 -26.75 6.27 -15.19
N THR A 7 -27.72 5.75 -15.95
CA THR A 7 -28.89 5.00 -15.47
C THR A 7 -28.61 3.51 -15.24
N ALA A 8 -27.45 3.00 -15.66
CA ALA A 8 -27.13 1.59 -15.48
C ALA A 8 -26.82 1.28 -14.01
N HIS A 9 -27.66 0.46 -13.38
CA HIS A 9 -27.42 -0.05 -12.05
C HIS A 9 -26.34 -1.15 -12.08
N ARG A 10 -25.07 -0.75 -12.08
CA ARG A 10 -23.91 -1.64 -12.07
C ARG A 10 -23.15 -1.51 -10.76
N THR A 11 -22.78 -2.65 -10.18
CA THR A 11 -21.89 -2.70 -9.02
C THR A 11 -20.43 -2.77 -9.46
N ASN A 12 -19.52 -2.25 -8.63
CA ASN A 12 -18.08 -2.34 -8.88
C ASN A 12 -17.62 -3.79 -9.10
N ALA A 13 -18.21 -4.75 -8.37
CA ALA A 13 -17.95 -6.18 -8.54
C ALA A 13 -18.34 -6.70 -9.95
N SER A 14 -19.48 -6.25 -10.49
CA SER A 14 -19.90 -6.63 -11.85
C SER A 14 -18.96 -6.07 -12.91
N ILE A 15 -18.48 -4.83 -12.73
CA ILE A 15 -17.57 -4.17 -13.68
C ILE A 15 -16.21 -4.84 -13.67
N LEU A 16 -15.65 -5.11 -12.49
CA LEU A 16 -14.35 -5.78 -12.34
C LEU A 16 -14.36 -7.18 -12.97
N ARG A 17 -15.44 -7.95 -12.79
CA ARG A 17 -15.61 -9.28 -13.39
C ARG A 17 -15.69 -9.22 -14.91
N GLN A 18 -16.43 -8.25 -15.46
CA GLN A 18 -16.57 -8.07 -16.91
C GLN A 18 -15.24 -7.70 -17.57
N LEU A 19 -14.45 -6.85 -16.91
CA LEU A 19 -13.15 -6.39 -17.42
C LEU A 19 -12.00 -7.35 -17.14
N LYS A 20 -12.25 -8.46 -16.41
CA LYS A 20 -11.22 -9.43 -16.00
C LYS A 20 -10.02 -8.74 -15.34
N ILE A 21 -10.28 -7.72 -14.52
CA ILE A 21 -9.23 -6.98 -13.81
C ILE A 21 -8.78 -7.84 -12.63
N ASN A 22 -7.62 -8.47 -12.77
CA ASN A 22 -7.03 -9.31 -11.72
C ASN A 22 -6.17 -8.50 -10.74
N ARG A 23 -5.69 -7.31 -11.14
CA ARG A 23 -4.88 -6.42 -10.30
C ARG A 23 -5.55 -5.06 -10.15
N ARG A 24 -5.96 -4.72 -8.93
CA ARG A 24 -6.57 -3.42 -8.61
C ARG A 24 -5.48 -2.35 -8.53
N LEU A 25 -5.81 -1.12 -8.95
CA LEU A 25 -4.91 0.03 -8.83
C LEU A 25 -4.54 0.31 -7.37
N SER A 26 -5.49 0.16 -6.44
CA SER A 26 -5.26 0.30 -4.99
C SER A 26 -4.13 -0.62 -4.52
N ALA A 27 -4.16 -1.87 -4.96
CA ALA A 27 -3.15 -2.88 -4.62
C ALA A 27 -1.78 -2.56 -5.25
N ALA A 28 -1.76 -2.07 -6.50
CA ALA A 28 -0.53 -1.60 -7.15
C ALA A 28 0.08 -0.37 -6.44
N CYS A 29 -0.76 0.60 -6.06
CA CYS A 29 -0.34 1.76 -5.27
C CYS A 29 0.21 1.33 -3.92
N LEU A 30 -0.46 0.42 -3.21
CA LEU A 30 0.00 -0.09 -1.92
C LEU A 30 1.34 -0.81 -2.03
N GLN A 31 1.55 -1.59 -3.10
CA GLN A 31 2.85 -2.21 -3.35
C GLN A 31 3.96 -1.16 -3.52
N ARG A 32 3.72 -0.10 -4.31
CA ARG A 32 4.69 1.00 -4.48
C ARG A 32 4.97 1.74 -3.17
N ILE A 33 3.93 1.92 -2.36
CA ILE A 33 4.01 2.50 -1.02
C ILE A 33 4.95 1.67 -0.14
N LEU A 34 4.80 0.34 -0.12
CA LEU A 34 5.63 -0.57 0.66
C LEU A 34 7.08 -0.62 0.14
N GLU A 35 7.28 -0.62 -1.18
CA GLU A 35 8.61 -0.52 -1.78
C GLU A 35 9.33 0.76 -1.35
N TYR A 36 8.63 1.90 -1.37
CA TYR A 36 9.16 3.19 -0.95
C TYR A 36 9.43 3.25 0.57
N PHE A 37 8.56 2.64 1.38
CA PHE A 37 8.79 2.51 2.82
C PHE A 37 10.07 1.73 3.12
N GLY A 38 10.28 0.59 2.44
CA GLY A 38 11.52 -0.18 2.56
C GLY A 38 12.76 0.57 2.08
N HIS A 39 12.62 1.45 1.08
CA HIS A 39 13.70 2.33 0.63
C HIS A 39 14.06 3.37 1.71
N ILE A 40 13.06 4.07 2.26
CA ILE A 40 13.26 5.06 3.34
C ILE A 40 13.89 4.40 4.57
N ALA A 41 13.39 3.23 5.00
CA ALA A 41 13.86 2.54 6.19
C ALA A 41 15.35 2.13 6.12
N ARG A 42 15.93 2.03 4.91
CA ARG A 42 17.34 1.64 4.68
C ARG A 42 18.25 2.83 4.39
N ARG A 43 17.72 4.04 4.25
CA ARG A 43 18.53 5.22 3.96
C ARG A 43 19.08 5.78 5.28
N ASP A 44 20.33 5.44 5.59
CA ASP A 44 21.01 5.99 6.77
C ASP A 44 21.08 7.53 6.68
N GLY A 45 20.70 8.21 7.78
CA GLY A 45 20.73 9.68 7.90
C GLY A 45 19.39 10.41 7.63
N ASP A 46 18.43 9.75 6.97
CA ASP A 46 17.06 10.24 6.75
C ASP A 46 16.03 9.24 7.29
N ASN A 47 16.20 8.87 8.57
CA ASN A 47 15.29 7.96 9.28
C ASN A 47 13.84 8.47 9.19
N LEU A 48 12.89 7.54 9.19
CA LEU A 48 11.45 7.82 9.13
C LEU A 48 11.06 8.92 10.14
N GLU A 49 11.63 8.88 11.34
CA GLU A 49 11.42 9.89 12.40
C GLU A 49 11.81 11.31 11.95
N LYS A 50 12.90 11.47 11.21
CA LYS A 50 13.33 12.76 10.66
C LYS A 50 12.35 13.25 9.60
N ILE A 51 11.86 12.36 8.73
CA ILE A 51 10.83 12.70 7.73
C ILE A 51 9.50 13.07 8.43
N VAL A 52 9.11 12.33 9.47
CA VAL A 52 7.91 12.63 10.29
C VAL A 52 8.04 13.99 10.97
N VAL A 53 9.23 14.31 11.50
CA VAL A 53 9.49 15.56 12.24
C VAL A 53 9.63 16.76 11.31
N THR A 54 10.31 16.61 10.17
CA THR A 54 10.59 17.69 9.22
C THR A 54 9.41 18.00 8.27
N THR A 55 8.51 17.04 8.00
CA THR A 55 7.41 17.27 7.06
C THR A 55 6.12 17.75 7.75
N LYS A 56 5.47 18.76 7.18
CA LYS A 56 4.08 19.19 7.54
C LYS A 56 3.01 18.11 7.29
N TRP A 57 3.42 16.92 6.85
CA TRP A 57 2.58 15.83 6.37
C TRP A 57 2.39 14.73 7.43
N LYS A 58 2.61 15.04 8.72
CA LYS A 58 2.43 14.11 9.85
C LYS A 58 1.10 13.36 9.80
N ARG A 59 -0.01 14.06 9.54
CA ARG A 59 -1.35 13.42 9.46
C ARG A 59 -1.46 12.42 8.32
N SER A 60 -0.93 12.76 7.15
CA SER A 60 -0.91 11.88 5.98
C SER A 60 -0.02 10.67 6.23
N LEU A 61 1.13 10.86 6.87
CA LEU A 61 2.07 9.79 7.20
C LEU A 61 1.53 8.86 8.30
N ILE A 62 0.77 9.37 9.28
CA ILE A 62 0.05 8.55 10.27
C ILE A 62 -1.00 7.68 9.59
N ARG A 63 -1.84 8.25 8.71
CA ARG A 63 -2.79 7.44 7.91
C ARG A 63 -2.08 6.42 7.03
N TRP A 64 -0.92 6.78 6.47
CA TRP A 64 -0.14 5.88 5.64
C TRP A 64 0.47 4.73 6.44
N SER A 65 0.98 5.02 7.64
CA SER A 65 1.47 4.02 8.60
C SER A 65 0.34 3.11 9.09
N ASP A 66 -0.87 3.66 9.23
CA ASP A 66 -2.07 2.91 9.57
C ASP A 66 -2.53 2.01 8.41
N GLN A 67 -2.45 2.49 7.17
CA GLN A 67 -2.70 1.65 5.98
C GLN A 67 -1.68 0.51 5.84
N ILE A 68 -0.41 0.77 6.14
CA ILE A 68 0.64 -0.28 6.16
C ILE A 68 0.36 -1.30 7.26
N ARG A 69 -0.04 -0.84 8.45
CA ARG A 69 -0.44 -1.69 9.58
C ARG A 69 -1.63 -2.58 9.22
N THR A 70 -2.67 -2.02 8.61
CA THR A 70 -3.86 -2.77 8.19
C THR A 70 -3.51 -3.80 7.11
N ALA A 71 -2.59 -3.45 6.19
CA ALA A 71 -2.17 -4.35 5.12
C ALA A 71 -1.24 -5.50 5.59
N LEU A 72 -0.36 -5.24 6.56
CA LEU A 72 0.61 -6.23 7.06
C LEU A 72 0.13 -6.95 8.33
N ASN A 73 -0.93 -6.46 8.98
CA ASN A 73 -1.46 -6.92 10.26
C ASN A 73 -0.39 -6.97 11.39
N THR A 74 0.62 -6.09 11.31
CA THR A 74 1.79 -6.05 12.19
C THR A 74 1.98 -4.68 12.82
N LYS A 75 2.75 -4.62 13.92
CA LYS A 75 3.11 -3.34 14.55
C LYS A 75 4.17 -2.62 13.70
N VAL A 76 3.98 -1.32 13.46
CA VAL A 76 4.85 -0.45 12.65
C VAL A 76 6.35 -0.54 13.03
N HIS A 77 6.67 -0.75 14.32
CA HIS A 77 8.06 -0.89 14.77
C HIS A 77 8.73 -2.18 14.27
N ILE A 78 7.95 -3.27 14.16
CA ILE A 78 8.41 -4.55 13.62
C ILE A 78 8.64 -4.37 12.12
N ASP A 79 7.71 -3.69 11.44
CA ASP A 79 7.82 -3.40 10.01
C ASP A 79 9.08 -2.58 9.69
N LEU A 80 9.44 -1.62 10.53
CA LEU A 80 10.63 -0.79 10.32
C LEU A 80 11.93 -1.59 10.49
N GLN A 81 12.01 -2.48 11.48
CA GLN A 81 13.17 -3.35 11.67
C GLN A 81 13.29 -4.40 10.56
N VAL A 82 12.16 -4.93 10.11
CA VAL A 82 12.15 -5.91 9.02
C VAL A 82 12.41 -5.25 7.67
N ALA A 83 11.92 -4.02 7.45
CA ALA A 83 12.18 -3.21 6.26
C ALA A 83 13.67 -2.91 6.05
N LYS A 84 14.44 -2.77 7.14
CA LYS A 84 15.90 -2.61 7.08
C LYS A 84 16.60 -3.81 6.43
N SER A 85 16.08 -5.02 6.60
CA SER A 85 16.64 -6.22 5.97
C SER A 85 16.22 -6.32 4.50
N ARG A 86 17.19 -6.22 3.58
CA ARG A 86 16.97 -6.43 2.12
C ARG A 86 16.45 -7.83 1.78
N VAL A 87 16.74 -8.82 2.62
CA VAL A 87 16.36 -10.22 2.38
C VAL A 87 14.98 -10.54 2.93
N ASN A 88 14.60 -9.93 4.05
CA ASN A 88 13.33 -10.24 4.72
C ASN A 88 12.19 -9.36 4.22
N TRP A 89 12.45 -8.10 3.86
CA TRP A 89 11.43 -7.18 3.38
C TRP A 89 10.65 -7.68 2.17
N PRO A 90 11.30 -8.18 1.08
CA PRO A 90 10.58 -8.67 -0.09
C PRO A 90 9.74 -9.93 0.18
N LYS A 91 10.03 -10.67 1.26
CA LYS A 91 9.28 -11.87 1.65
C LYS A 91 7.97 -11.53 2.38
N ILE A 92 7.89 -10.35 2.98
CA ILE A 92 6.77 -9.91 3.80
C ILE A 92 5.87 -8.95 3.04
N VAL A 93 6.41 -8.19 2.07
CA VAL A 93 5.60 -7.40 1.15
C VAL A 93 4.72 -8.35 0.33
N PRO A 94 3.39 -8.27 0.46
CA PRO A 94 2.49 -9.10 -0.33
C PRO A 94 2.68 -8.78 -1.81
N LYS A 95 2.83 -9.82 -2.64
CA LYS A 95 2.69 -9.67 -4.08
C LYS A 95 1.20 -9.60 -4.38
N PHE A 96 0.71 -8.38 -4.61
CA PHE A 96 -0.68 -8.13 -4.95
C PHE A 96 -0.97 -8.53 -6.41
N ASP A 97 -0.94 -9.83 -6.66
CA ASP A 97 -1.31 -10.46 -7.94
C ASP A 97 -2.73 -11.01 -7.93
N SER A 98 -3.32 -11.16 -6.74
CA SER A 98 -4.70 -11.61 -6.52
C SER A 98 -5.64 -10.40 -6.38
N GLY A 99 -6.82 -10.46 -7.01
CA GLY A 99 -7.81 -9.37 -7.07
C GLY A 99 -8.44 -8.95 -5.73
N HIS A 100 -7.85 -9.34 -4.61
CA HIS A 100 -8.22 -8.93 -3.26
C HIS A 100 -7.80 -7.47 -3.03
N ASP A 101 -8.71 -6.67 -2.50
CA ASP A 101 -8.39 -5.29 -2.14
C ASP A 101 -7.99 -5.24 -0.67
N PRO A 102 -6.73 -4.86 -0.37
CA PRO A 102 -6.23 -4.76 0.99
C PRO A 102 -6.87 -3.61 1.80
N GLN A 103 -7.73 -2.81 1.18
CA GLN A 103 -8.43 -1.68 1.82
C GLN A 103 -9.93 -1.95 2.04
N GLN A 104 -10.44 -3.15 1.77
CA GLN A 104 -11.85 -3.54 1.97
C GLN A 104 -12.07 -4.43 3.18
#